data_AF-A0A1Y2FNW6-F1
#
_entry.id   AF-A0A1Y2FNW6-F1
#
_cell.length_a   1.000
_cell.length_b   1.000
_cell.length_c   1.000
_cell.angle_alpha   90.00
_cell.angle_beta   90.00
_cell.angle_gamma   90.00
#
_symmetry.space_group_name_H-M   'P 1'
#
loop_
_entity.id
_entity.type
_entity.pdbx_description
1 polymer ?
#
loop_
_entity_poly.entity_id
_entity_poly.type
_entity_poly.pdbx_seq_one_letter_code
_entity_poly.pdbx_strand_id
1 'polypeptide(L)'
;MSDLANTNRQDEGKENAHSEVDPLDQRSLANRVEAEKKREADEEKAAAAKAAELPTDAARKHGNEPSKGAIIDEQLEMEEEAELAKKDAAKKQSEEAKKH
;
A
#
# COMPACT_ATOMS: atom_id res chain seq x y z
N MET A 1 -32.10 9.16 16.45
CA MET A 1 -31.99 10.33 15.54
C MET A 1 -30.91 11.28 16.06
N SER A 2 -29.65 10.82 16.11
CA SER A 2 -28.51 11.64 16.56
C SER A 2 -27.26 11.51 15.68
N ASP A 3 -27.39 10.88 14.51
CA ASP A 3 -26.26 10.58 13.61
C ASP A 3 -26.09 11.58 12.46
N LEU A 4 -26.82 12.70 12.46
CA LEU A 4 -26.74 13.72 11.39
C LEU A 4 -25.82 14.91 11.70
N ALA A 5 -25.23 14.99 12.91
CA ALA A 5 -24.44 16.15 13.33
C ALA A 5 -22.91 15.98 13.19
N ASN A 6 -22.42 14.82 12.76
CA ASN A 6 -20.98 14.49 12.79
C ASN A 6 -20.35 14.26 11.40
N THR A 7 -21.08 14.49 10.32
CA THR A 7 -20.60 14.26 8.94
C THR A 7 -19.65 15.35 8.43
N ASN A 8 -19.64 16.54 9.04
CA ASN A 8 -18.79 17.66 8.60
C ASN A 8 -17.35 17.64 9.15
N ARG A 9 -17.00 16.71 10.04
CA ARG A 9 -15.69 16.67 10.71
C ARG A 9 -14.67 15.73 10.03
N GLN A 10 -15.07 15.01 8.97
CA GLN A 10 -14.19 14.06 8.28
C GLN A 10 -13.39 14.68 7.12
N ASP A 11 -13.57 15.97 6.84
CA ASP A 11 -12.92 16.70 5.74
C ASP A 11 -12.02 17.85 6.22
N GLU A 12 -11.70 17.89 7.52
CA GLU A 12 -10.72 18.84 8.06
C GLU A 12 -9.31 18.27 7.82
N GLY A 13 -8.48 18.98 7.05
CA GLY A 13 -7.07 18.63 6.87
C GLY A 13 -6.36 18.50 8.23
N LYS A 14 -5.43 17.55 8.37
CA LYS A 14 -4.70 17.28 9.63
C LYS A 14 -4.24 18.60 10.27
N GLU A 15 -4.62 18.83 11.52
CA GLU A 15 -4.12 19.96 12.30
C GLU A 15 -2.57 19.96 12.24
N ASN A 16 -1.97 21.08 11.80
CA ASN A 16 -0.54 21.27 11.53
C ASN A 16 0.00 20.64 10.22
N ALA A 17 -0.84 20.37 9.23
CA ALA A 17 -0.37 20.11 7.86
C ALA A 17 0.18 21.41 7.24
N HIS A 18 1.49 21.64 7.35
CA HIS A 18 2.17 22.68 6.57
C HIS A 18 2.12 22.31 5.08
N SER A 19 1.80 23.28 4.22
CA SER A 19 1.92 23.11 2.78
C SER A 19 3.40 23.12 2.37
N GLU A 20 3.82 22.24 1.46
CA GLU A 20 5.20 22.24 0.95
C GLU A 20 5.53 23.49 0.12
N VAL A 21 4.51 24.16 -0.40
CA VAL A 21 4.61 25.42 -1.15
C VAL A 21 4.21 26.63 -0.31
N ASP A 22 4.26 26.52 1.02
CA ASP A 22 3.93 27.62 1.92
C ASP A 22 4.85 28.84 1.67
N PRO A 23 4.29 30.02 1.34
CA PRO A 23 5.07 31.23 1.13
C PRO A 23 5.81 31.70 2.39
N LEU A 24 5.36 31.29 3.59
CA LEU A 24 6.00 31.57 4.87
C LEU A 24 7.06 30.54 5.27
N ASP A 25 7.24 29.50 4.46
CA ASP A 25 8.25 28.48 4.71
C ASP A 25 9.67 29.06 4.53
N GLN A 26 10.48 28.95 5.57
CA GLN A 26 11.87 29.45 5.59
C GLN A 26 12.88 28.45 5.01
N ARG A 27 12.45 27.25 4.59
CA ARG A 27 13.32 26.26 3.93
C ARG A 27 13.84 26.81 2.59
N SER A 28 15.11 26.55 2.29
CA SER A 28 15.69 26.83 0.98
C SER A 28 15.04 25.97 -0.11
N LEU A 29 15.10 26.42 -1.38
CA LEU A 29 14.58 25.67 -2.51
C LEU A 29 15.19 24.26 -2.60
N ALA A 30 16.50 24.13 -2.35
CA ALA A 30 17.18 22.84 -2.33
C ALA A 30 16.59 21.91 -1.24
N ASN A 31 16.41 22.41 -0.02
CA ASN A 31 15.85 21.63 1.08
C ASN A 31 14.40 21.21 0.84
N ARG A 32 13.60 22.05 0.17
CA ARG A 32 12.22 21.70 -0.23
C ARG A 32 12.20 20.58 -1.25
N VAL A 33 13.04 20.66 -2.29
CA VAL A 33 13.14 19.60 -3.31
C VAL A 33 13.62 18.28 -2.70
N GLU A 34 14.57 18.32 -1.77
CA GLU A 34 15.02 17.11 -1.08
C GLU A 34 13.95 16.52 -0.17
N ALA A 35 13.16 17.36 0.52
CA ALA A 35 12.05 16.89 1.34
C ALA A 35 10.98 16.19 0.49
N GLU A 36 10.64 16.77 -0.67
CA GLU A 36 9.67 16.18 -1.60
C GLU A 36 10.11 14.81 -2.09
N LYS A 37 11.36 14.69 -2.56
CA LYS A 37 11.91 13.41 -3.02
C LYS A 37 11.91 12.33 -1.95
N LYS A 38 12.19 12.70 -0.70
CA LYS A 38 12.13 11.77 0.43
C LYS A 38 10.69 11.31 0.66
N ARG A 39 9.74 12.24 0.61
CA ARG A 39 8.33 11.95 0.77
C ARG A 39 7.82 11.03 -0.34
N GLU A 40 8.14 11.29 -1.60
CA GLU A 40 7.81 10.40 -2.73
C GLU A 40 8.36 8.98 -2.50
N ALA A 41 9.64 8.87 -2.09
CA ALA A 41 10.26 7.58 -1.82
C ALA A 41 9.62 6.85 -0.63
N ASP A 42 9.19 7.57 0.40
CA ASP A 42 8.51 7.00 1.56
C ASP A 42 7.06 6.60 1.23
N GLU A 43 6.37 7.37 0.40
CA GLU A 43 5.04 7.03 -0.14
C GLU A 43 5.11 5.78 -1.04
N GLU A 44 6.12 5.68 -1.90
CA GLU A 44 6.34 4.49 -2.74
C GLU A 44 6.62 3.25 -1.86
N LYS A 45 7.47 3.37 -0.84
CA LYS A 45 7.71 2.28 0.12
C LYS A 45 6.46 1.91 0.89
N ALA A 46 5.67 2.88 1.33
CA ALA A 46 4.42 2.64 2.04
C ALA A 46 3.38 1.97 1.13
N ALA A 47 3.30 2.36 -0.14
CA ALA A 47 2.45 1.73 -1.13
C ALA A 47 2.88 0.29 -1.42
N ALA A 48 4.18 0.04 -1.59
CA ALA A 48 4.74 -1.31 -1.77
C ALA A 48 4.48 -2.19 -0.54
N ALA A 49 4.66 -1.65 0.66
CA ALA A 49 4.38 -2.35 1.92
C ALA A 49 2.89 -2.69 2.08
N LYS A 50 1.98 -1.78 1.67
CA LYS A 50 0.54 -2.05 1.65
C LYS A 50 0.15 -3.08 0.59
N ALA A 51 0.81 -3.09 -0.56
CA ALA A 51 0.55 -4.06 -1.62
C ALA A 51 0.99 -5.49 -1.22
N ALA A 52 1.98 -5.61 -0.34
CA ALA A 52 2.46 -6.88 0.19
C ALA A 52 1.72 -7.36 1.45
N GLU A 53 0.75 -6.58 1.96
CA GLU A 53 0.01 -6.92 3.19
C GLU A 53 -1.15 -7.86 2.88
N LEU A 54 -1.20 -9.00 3.56
CA LEU A 54 -2.26 -9.99 3.36
C LEU A 54 -3.57 -9.52 4.00
N PRO A 55 -4.75 -9.95 3.50
CA PRO A 55 -6.05 -9.59 4.07
C PRO A 55 -6.19 -9.92 5.57
N THR A 56 -5.48 -10.94 6.06
CA THR A 56 -5.51 -11.35 7.47
C THR A 56 -4.56 -10.57 8.37
N ASP A 57 -3.58 -9.86 7.80
CA ASP A 57 -2.54 -9.18 8.57
C ASP A 57 -3.10 -7.98 9.34
N ALA A 58 -4.09 -7.28 8.78
CA ALA A 58 -4.77 -6.19 9.47
C ALA A 58 -5.36 -6.67 10.81
N ALA A 59 -6.08 -7.80 10.81
CA ALA A 59 -6.66 -8.37 12.03
C ALA A 59 -5.58 -8.80 13.02
N ARG A 60 -4.53 -9.50 12.55
CA ARG A 60 -3.40 -9.95 13.37
C ARG A 60 -2.65 -8.79 14.02
N LYS A 61 -2.39 -7.71 13.28
CA LYS A 61 -1.72 -6.48 13.77
C LYS A 61 -2.51 -5.80 14.88
N HIS A 62 -3.84 -5.87 14.82
CA HIS A 62 -4.72 -5.34 15.86
C HIS A 62 -4.98 -6.32 17.02
N GLY A 63 -4.36 -7.51 17.02
CA GLY A 63 -4.53 -8.52 18.07
C GLY A 63 -5.86 -9.27 17.99
N ASN A 64 -6.56 -9.17 16.86
CA ASN A 64 -7.84 -9.83 16.61
C ASN A 64 -7.65 -11.09 15.77
N GLU A 65 -8.57 -12.04 15.91
CA GLU A 65 -8.63 -13.19 15.00
C GLU A 65 -9.18 -12.74 13.63
N PRO A 66 -8.51 -13.09 12.52
CA PRO A 66 -9.01 -12.78 11.18
C PRO A 66 -10.34 -13.49 10.91
N SER A 67 -11.18 -12.88 10.07
CA SER A 67 -12.46 -13.48 9.69
C SER A 67 -12.25 -14.72 8.83
N LYS A 68 -13.21 -15.64 8.85
CA LYS A 68 -13.17 -16.85 8.00
C LYS A 68 -13.03 -16.51 6.51
N GLY A 69 -13.67 -15.43 6.06
CA GLY A 69 -13.55 -14.96 4.68
C GLY A 69 -12.13 -14.53 4.35
N ALA A 70 -11.53 -13.68 5.20
CA ALA A 70 -10.16 -13.21 4.98
C ALA A 70 -9.13 -14.35 4.96
N ILE A 71 -9.33 -15.40 5.77
CA ILE A 71 -8.48 -16.60 5.74
C ILE A 71 -8.63 -17.35 4.41
N ILE A 72 -9.86 -17.50 3.91
CA ILE A 72 -10.12 -18.18 2.63
C ILE A 72 -9.53 -17.38 1.47
N ASP A 73 -9.69 -16.06 1.48
CA ASP A 73 -9.13 -15.18 0.45
C ASP A 73 -7.60 -15.28 0.44
N GLU A 74 -6.93 -15.26 1.61
CA GLU A 74 -5.46 -15.48 1.72
C GLU A 74 -5.05 -16.85 1.13
N GLN A 75 -5.81 -17.91 1.41
CA GLN A 75 -5.53 -19.25 0.88
C GLN A 75 -5.66 -19.32 -0.64
N LEU A 76 -6.74 -18.74 -1.19
CA LEU A 76 -6.97 -18.71 -2.64
C LEU A 76 -5.88 -17.92 -3.36
N GLU A 77 -5.50 -16.75 -2.85
CA GLU A 77 -4.43 -15.93 -3.42
C GLU A 77 -3.10 -16.69 -3.47
N MET A 78 -2.73 -17.38 -2.38
CA MET A 78 -1.51 -18.20 -2.33
C MET A 78 -1.54 -19.37 -3.31
N GLU A 79 -2.68 -20.05 -3.46
CA GLU A 79 -2.85 -21.14 -4.42
C GLU A 79 -2.75 -20.65 -5.86
N GLU A 80 -3.42 -19.56 -6.19
CA GLU A 80 -3.39 -18.94 -7.52
C GLU A 80 -1.98 -18.45 -7.90
N GLU A 81 -1.26 -17.81 -6.97
CA GLU A 81 0.10 -17.33 -7.20
C GLU A 81 1.08 -18.51 -7.44
N ALA A 82 0.91 -19.61 -6.69
CA ALA A 82 1.72 -20.81 -6.89
C ALA A 82 1.46 -21.48 -8.25
N GLU A 83 0.20 -21.50 -8.72
CA GLU A 83 -0.13 -22.01 -10.05
C GLU A 83 0.41 -21.11 -11.16
N LEU A 84 0.27 -19.80 -11.02
CA LEU A 84 0.80 -18.82 -11.97
C LEU A 84 2.31 -18.92 -12.08
N ALA A 85 3.02 -19.04 -10.96
CA ALA A 85 4.47 -19.21 -10.93
C ALA A 85 4.93 -20.49 -11.64
N LYS A 86 4.22 -21.61 -11.46
CA LYS A 86 4.49 -22.87 -12.18
C LYS A 86 4.29 -22.69 -13.69
N LYS A 87 3.21 -22.02 -14.09
CA LYS A 87 2.90 -21.75 -15.50
C LYS A 87 3.93 -20.84 -16.14
N ASP A 88 4.40 -19.81 -15.43
CA ASP A 88 5.43 -18.91 -15.89
C ASP A 88 6.79 -19.60 -16.02
N ALA A 89 7.14 -20.48 -15.08
CA ALA A 89 8.35 -21.30 -15.18
C ALA A 89 8.29 -22.23 -16.40
N ALA A 90 7.17 -22.92 -16.61
CA ALA A 90 6.97 -23.79 -17.77
C ALA A 90 7.04 -23.00 -19.10
N LYS A 91 6.45 -21.79 -19.13
CA LYS A 91 6.52 -20.91 -20.30
C LYS A 91 7.96 -20.50 -20.60
N LYS A 92 8.73 -20.08 -19.59
CA LYS A 92 10.15 -19.72 -19.76
C LYS A 92 10.98 -20.89 -20.30
N GLN A 93 10.78 -22.09 -19.77
CA GLN A 93 11.45 -23.31 -20.26
C GLN A 93 11.09 -23.61 -21.72
N SER A 94 9.83 -23.42 -22.11
CA SER A 94 9.39 -23.64 -23.49
C SER A 94 9.97 -22.63 -24.48
N GLU A 95 10.17 -21.38 -24.06
CA GLU A 95 10.80 -20.33 -24.86
C GLU A 95 12.31 -20.59 -25.02
N GLU A 96 12.98 -21.04 -23.96
CA GLU A 96 14.40 -21.39 -23.99
C GLU A 96 14.65 -22.61 -24.89
N ALA A 97 13.79 -23.63 -24.83
CA ALA A 97 13.85 -24.79 -25.71
C ALA A 97 13.62 -24.48 -27.19
N LYS A 98 12.86 -23.41 -27.51
CA LYS A 98 12.64 -22.94 -28.90
C LYS A 98 13.80 -22.12 -29.47
N LYS A 99 14.72 -21.68 -28.62
CA LYS A 99 15.87 -20.86 -29.02
C LYS A 99 17.07 -21.70 -29.50
N HIS A 100 17.06 -23.00 -29.23
CA HIS A 100 18.03 -23.99 -29.70
C HIS A 100 17.54 -24.71 -30.95
#